data_AF-A0A836BQQ6-F1
#
_entry.id   AF-A0A836BQQ6-F1
#
_cell.length_a   1.000
_cell.length_b   1.000
_cell.length_c   1.000
_cell.angle_alpha   90.00
_cell.angle_beta   90.00
_cell.angle_gamma   90.00
#
_symmetry.space_group_name_H-M   'P 1'
#
loop_
_entity.id
_entity.type
_entity.pdbx_description
1 polymer ?
#
loop_
_entity_poly.entity_id
_entity_poly.type
_entity_poly.pdbx_seq_one_letter_code
_entity_poly.pdbx_strand_id
1 'polypeptide(L)'
;MAYSGVFMGPLLDGIHSRVGLQVYDVAPLVFGGLRTSALVPVLLAVFYAVLGALHPLADNLSPSPETESVRQRSSDVLYVALTFGALAGLLYLSATLYDQGVPYWQIHAILGTATIINWRIFDGTRQGLILAAVCGLGAPAAEALLLQIAPLWHYPRADVGGFFVSWVCWCYAFYTPSVGNTARYAWNLMRDIEKAQQEYRRGMAQALEQQRLGQPPQPQQPPAQQEDKPQR
;
A
#
# COMPACT_ATOMS: atom_id res chain seq x y z
N MET A 1 7.98 -0.27 4.65
CA MET A 1 6.54 0.02 4.81
C MET A 1 6.27 1.20 5.73
N ALA A 2 6.69 1.18 7.01
CA ALA A 2 6.43 2.28 7.95
C ALA A 2 6.86 3.67 7.42
N TYR A 3 8.07 3.78 6.85
CA TYR A 3 8.54 5.02 6.23
C TYR A 3 7.62 5.52 5.12
N SER A 4 7.11 4.63 4.26
CA SER A 4 6.14 5.01 3.23
C SER A 4 4.87 5.58 3.87
N GLY A 5 4.39 5.01 4.98
CA GLY A 5 3.26 5.55 5.74
C GLY A 5 3.54 6.93 6.34
N VAL A 6 4.74 7.15 6.90
CA VAL A 6 5.15 8.45 7.46
C VAL A 6 5.16 9.56 6.40
N PHE A 7 5.65 9.28 5.19
CA PHE A 7 5.83 10.32 4.16
C PHE A 7 4.64 10.41 3.20
N MET A 8 4.19 9.30 2.63
CA MET A 8 3.08 9.31 1.66
C MET A 8 1.73 9.51 2.34
N GLY A 9 1.58 8.98 3.55
CA GLY A 9 0.32 9.04 4.29
C GLY A 9 -0.19 10.47 4.48
N PRO A 10 0.58 11.38 5.12
CA PRO A 10 0.18 12.77 5.31
C PRO A 10 -0.09 13.54 4.01
N LEU A 11 0.60 13.21 2.92
CA LEU A 11 0.37 13.83 1.62
C LEU A 11 -0.99 13.41 1.03
N LEU A 12 -1.33 12.12 1.13
CA LEU A 12 -2.61 11.57 0.68
C LEU A 12 -3.77 12.02 1.57
N ASP A 13 -3.56 12.03 2.88
CA ASP A 13 -4.48 12.57 3.90
C ASP A 13 -4.82 14.05 3.64
N GLY A 14 -3.80 14.82 3.27
CA GLY A 14 -3.94 16.22 2.91
C GLY A 14 -4.99 16.49 1.83
N ILE A 15 -5.23 15.53 0.92
CA ILE A 15 -6.22 15.65 -0.16
C ILE A 15 -7.64 15.84 0.38
N HIS A 16 -7.97 15.23 1.51
CA HIS A 16 -9.28 15.34 2.15
C HIS A 16 -9.39 16.60 3.01
N SER A 17 -8.33 16.94 3.73
CA SER A 17 -8.30 18.15 4.57
C SER A 17 -8.46 19.44 3.75
N ARG A 18 -8.05 19.46 2.48
CA ARG A 18 -8.13 20.64 1.59
C ARG A 18 -9.57 21.13 1.37
N VAL A 19 -10.53 20.21 1.41
CA VAL A 19 -11.97 20.48 1.23
C VAL A 19 -12.72 20.48 2.56
N GLY A 20 -11.99 20.50 3.68
CA GLY A 20 -12.59 20.42 5.02
C GLY A 20 -13.39 19.13 5.24
N LEU A 21 -12.99 18.02 4.64
CA LEU A 21 -13.58 16.71 4.97
C LEU A 21 -13.30 16.39 6.43
N GLN A 22 -12.03 16.43 6.81
CA GLN A 22 -11.56 16.28 8.18
C GLN A 22 -10.87 17.57 8.61
N VAL A 23 -11.18 18.02 9.81
CA VAL A 23 -10.62 19.23 10.42
C VAL A 23 -9.85 18.82 11.67
N TYR A 24 -8.55 19.08 11.66
CA TYR A 24 -7.65 18.69 12.74
C TYR A 24 -7.71 19.68 13.91
N ASP A 25 -8.08 19.17 15.09
CA ASP A 25 -8.21 19.94 16.32
C ASP A 25 -6.95 19.86 17.19
N VAL A 26 -6.19 18.75 17.07
CA VAL A 26 -4.98 18.49 17.86
C VAL A 26 -3.73 18.44 16.98
N ALA A 27 -2.73 19.23 17.38
CA ALA A 27 -1.42 19.34 16.72
C ALA A 27 -1.48 19.50 15.19
N PRO A 28 -2.29 20.45 14.66
CA PRO A 28 -2.44 20.62 13.22
C PRO A 28 -1.12 21.11 12.59
N LEU A 29 -0.79 20.53 11.44
CA LEU A 29 0.34 20.89 10.62
C LEU A 29 -0.15 21.32 9.24
N VAL A 30 0.52 22.30 8.63
CA VAL A 30 0.18 22.81 7.30
C VAL A 30 1.42 22.79 6.42
N PHE A 31 1.35 22.09 5.29
CA PHE A 31 2.44 21.98 4.32
C PHE A 31 1.90 22.20 2.90
N GLY A 32 2.29 23.30 2.24
CA GLY A 32 1.92 23.56 0.85
C GLY A 32 0.40 23.58 0.57
N GLY A 33 -0.40 24.01 1.56
CA GLY A 33 -1.88 24.01 1.46
C GLY A 33 -2.56 22.72 1.90
N LEU A 34 -1.80 21.64 2.13
CA LEU A 34 -2.30 20.41 2.76
C LEU A 34 -2.30 20.58 4.28
N ARG A 35 -3.37 20.13 4.95
CA ARG A 35 -3.49 20.15 6.41
C ARG A 35 -3.47 18.72 6.93
N THR A 36 -2.70 18.47 7.98
CA THR A 36 -2.62 17.16 8.64
C THR A 36 -2.43 17.36 10.15
N SER A 37 -2.20 16.30 10.92
CA SER A 37 -1.80 16.39 12.33
C SER A 37 -0.45 15.70 12.56
N ALA A 38 0.31 16.15 13.55
CA ALA A 38 1.56 15.49 13.96
C ALA A 38 1.36 14.00 14.36
N LEU A 39 0.13 13.60 14.68
CA LEU A 39 -0.22 12.22 15.02
C LEU A 39 -0.46 11.33 13.79
N VAL A 40 -0.84 11.92 12.65
CA VAL A 40 -1.19 11.21 11.41
C VAL A 40 -0.01 10.40 10.86
N PRO A 41 1.23 10.93 10.78
CA PRO A 41 2.39 10.13 10.35
C PRO A 41 2.59 8.86 11.19
N VAL A 42 2.35 8.92 12.50
CA VAL A 42 2.51 7.77 13.41
C VAL A 42 1.43 6.73 13.15
N LEU A 43 0.16 7.16 13.05
CA LEU A 43 -0.96 6.27 12.77
C LEU A 43 -0.81 5.59 11.40
N LEU A 44 -0.40 6.35 10.38
CA LEU A 44 -0.20 5.81 9.03
C LEU A 44 1.07 4.95 8.92
N ALA A 45 2.11 5.21 9.71
CA ALA A 45 3.24 4.30 9.81
C ALA A 45 2.80 2.90 10.27
N VAL A 46 1.96 2.83 11.31
CA VAL A 46 1.42 1.57 11.83
C VAL A 46 0.50 0.91 10.81
N PHE A 47 -0.44 1.67 10.22
CA PHE A 47 -1.36 1.15 9.20
C PHE A 47 -0.60 0.54 8.01
N TYR A 48 0.37 1.26 7.45
CA TYR A 48 1.17 0.79 6.31
C TYR A 48 2.04 -0.42 6.68
N ALA A 49 2.60 -0.44 7.89
CA ALA A 49 3.41 -1.56 8.35
C ALA A 49 2.57 -2.84 8.50
N VAL A 50 1.40 -2.75 9.15
CA VAL A 50 0.51 -3.89 9.38
C VAL A 50 -0.06 -4.39 8.06
N LEU A 51 -0.72 -3.52 7.29
CA LEU A 51 -1.30 -3.92 6.00
C LEU A 51 -0.23 -4.43 5.03
N GLY A 52 0.92 -3.74 4.98
CA GLY A 52 2.05 -4.15 4.16
C GLY A 52 2.64 -5.50 4.56
N ALA A 53 2.62 -5.89 5.84
CA ALA A 53 3.04 -7.22 6.26
C ALA A 53 1.99 -8.30 5.92
N LEU A 54 0.70 -7.97 6.06
CA LEU A 54 -0.40 -8.90 5.81
C LEU A 54 -0.49 -9.33 4.34
N HIS A 55 -0.17 -8.46 3.38
CA HIS A 55 -0.26 -8.81 1.96
C HIS A 55 0.69 -9.95 1.54
N PRO A 56 2.03 -9.84 1.68
CA PRO A 56 2.93 -10.94 1.35
C PRO A 56 2.67 -12.19 2.17
N LEU A 57 2.25 -12.05 3.44
CA LEU A 57 1.87 -13.18 4.29
C LEU A 57 0.66 -13.91 3.72
N ALA A 58 -0.42 -13.21 3.40
CA ALA A 58 -1.64 -13.81 2.83
C ALA A 58 -1.36 -14.44 1.46
N ASP A 59 -0.54 -13.78 0.63
CA ASP A 59 -0.09 -14.31 -0.66
C ASP A 59 0.71 -15.62 -0.49
N ASN A 60 1.52 -15.76 0.58
CA ASN A 60 2.26 -16.99 0.89
C ASN A 60 1.37 -18.10 1.46
N LEU A 61 0.35 -17.74 2.24
CA LEU A 61 -0.59 -18.70 2.84
C LEU A 61 -1.59 -19.25 1.81
N SER A 62 -1.92 -18.47 0.79
CA SER A 62 -2.87 -18.83 -0.26
C SER A 62 -2.32 -18.49 -1.65
N PRO A 63 -1.27 -19.18 -2.11
CA PRO A 63 -0.70 -18.94 -3.44
C PRO A 63 -1.71 -19.29 -4.54
N SER A 64 -1.73 -18.48 -5.59
CA SER A 64 -2.59 -18.67 -6.76
C SER A 64 -1.96 -18.06 -8.02
N PRO A 65 -2.43 -18.38 -9.23
CA PRO A 65 -1.97 -17.72 -10.46
C PRO A 65 -2.11 -16.20 -10.42
N GLU A 66 -3.19 -15.68 -9.84
CA GLU A 66 -3.41 -14.24 -9.67
C GLU A 66 -2.37 -13.63 -8.71
N THR A 67 -2.05 -14.37 -7.65
CA THR A 67 -1.05 -13.97 -6.65
C THR A 67 0.35 -13.87 -7.28
N GLU A 68 0.73 -14.85 -8.10
CA GLU A 68 2.01 -14.82 -8.81
C GLU A 68 2.03 -13.68 -9.84
N SER A 69 0.95 -13.50 -10.59
CA SER A 69 0.82 -12.42 -11.57
C SER A 69 0.98 -11.03 -10.93
N VAL A 70 0.30 -10.76 -9.83
CA VAL A 70 0.44 -9.45 -9.15
C VAL A 70 1.82 -9.27 -8.54
N ARG A 71 2.45 -10.33 -8.02
CA ARG A 71 3.83 -10.28 -7.51
C ARG A 71 4.82 -9.95 -8.61
N GLN A 72 4.70 -10.55 -9.78
CA GLN A 72 5.54 -10.23 -10.94
C GLN A 72 5.36 -8.77 -11.37
N ARG A 73 4.12 -8.30 -11.53
CA ARG A 73 3.84 -6.89 -11.87
C ARG A 73 4.38 -5.92 -10.83
N SER A 74 4.31 -6.30 -9.55
CA SER A 74 4.81 -5.48 -8.44
C SER A 74 6.32 -5.33 -8.42
N SER A 75 7.10 -6.12 -9.18
CA SER A 75 8.55 -5.92 -9.31
C SER A 75 8.91 -4.69 -10.15
N ASP A 76 7.96 -4.15 -10.95
CA ASP A 76 8.14 -2.92 -11.70
C ASP A 76 7.80 -1.69 -10.84
N VAL A 77 8.80 -0.81 -10.65
CA VAL A 77 8.64 0.45 -9.90
C VAL A 77 7.60 1.37 -10.53
N LEU A 78 7.50 1.41 -11.86
CA LEU A 78 6.50 2.22 -12.55
C LEU A 78 5.09 1.71 -12.25
N TYR A 79 4.90 0.39 -12.28
CA TYR A 79 3.63 -0.22 -11.88
C TYR A 79 3.24 0.18 -10.45
N VAL A 80 4.16 0.05 -9.48
CA VAL A 80 3.91 0.46 -8.10
C VAL A 80 3.59 1.96 -8.00
N ALA A 81 4.31 2.82 -8.72
CA ALA A 81 4.02 4.25 -8.75
C ALA A 81 2.62 4.56 -9.31
N LEU A 82 2.19 3.85 -10.36
CA LEU A 82 0.84 3.99 -10.93
C LEU A 82 -0.25 3.59 -9.92
N THR A 83 -0.01 2.60 -9.06
CA THR A 83 -0.97 2.25 -8.00
C THR A 83 -1.14 3.38 -6.98
N PHE A 84 -0.08 4.14 -6.66
CA PHE A 84 -0.19 5.33 -5.82
C PHE A 84 -0.89 6.48 -6.54
N GLY A 85 -0.65 6.66 -7.83
CA GLY A 85 -1.38 7.61 -8.66
C GLY A 85 -2.89 7.32 -8.67
N ALA A 86 -3.27 6.05 -8.82
CA ALA A 86 -4.66 5.62 -8.72
C ALA A 86 -5.27 5.90 -7.35
N LEU A 87 -4.56 5.59 -6.26
CA LEU A 87 -5.00 5.91 -4.89
C LEU A 87 -5.21 7.43 -4.72
N ALA A 88 -4.23 8.25 -5.10
CA ALA A 88 -4.34 9.71 -5.01
C ALA A 88 -5.52 10.24 -5.84
N GLY A 89 -5.73 9.71 -7.05
CA GLY A 89 -6.86 10.05 -7.90
C GLY A 89 -8.22 9.69 -7.29
N LEU A 90 -8.32 8.52 -6.65
CA LEU A 90 -9.54 8.08 -5.96
C LEU A 90 -9.84 8.90 -4.71
N LEU A 91 -8.81 9.26 -3.94
CA LEU A 91 -8.94 10.20 -2.82
C LEU A 91 -9.37 11.58 -3.32
N TYR A 92 -8.79 12.07 -4.42
CA TYR A 92 -9.17 13.33 -5.04
C TYR A 92 -10.63 13.31 -5.53
N LEU A 93 -11.07 12.22 -6.15
CA LEU A 93 -12.46 12.01 -6.55
C LEU A 93 -13.38 12.09 -5.34
N SER A 94 -13.09 11.35 -4.26
CA SER A 94 -13.91 11.37 -3.04
C SER A 94 -13.98 12.77 -2.40
N ALA A 95 -12.84 13.49 -2.33
CA ALA A 95 -12.79 14.88 -1.88
C ALA A 95 -13.67 15.79 -2.74
N THR A 96 -13.63 15.62 -4.07
CA THR A 96 -14.40 16.42 -5.02
C THR A 96 -15.90 16.16 -4.89
N LEU A 97 -16.32 14.90 -4.81
CA LEU A 97 -17.73 14.55 -4.61
C LEU A 97 -18.27 15.14 -3.31
N TYR A 98 -17.49 15.06 -2.23
CA TYR A 98 -17.83 15.67 -0.95
C TYR A 98 -17.96 17.19 -1.08
N ASP A 99 -16.95 17.87 -1.60
CA ASP A 99 -16.89 19.32 -1.78
C ASP A 99 -18.07 19.86 -2.59
N GLN A 100 -18.47 19.14 -3.65
CA GLN A 100 -19.62 19.49 -4.49
C GLN A 100 -20.98 19.16 -3.86
N GLY A 101 -21.01 18.65 -2.62
CA GLY A 101 -22.25 18.37 -1.90
C GLY A 101 -23.05 17.20 -2.48
N VAL A 102 -22.37 16.25 -3.16
CA VAL A 102 -23.03 15.07 -3.72
C VAL A 102 -23.68 14.24 -2.61
N PRO A 103 -24.94 13.78 -2.78
CA PRO A 103 -25.60 12.95 -1.78
C PRO A 103 -24.82 11.68 -1.45
N TYR A 104 -24.75 11.30 -0.17
CA TYR A 104 -23.81 10.27 0.28
C TYR A 104 -24.08 8.88 -0.29
N TRP A 105 -25.34 8.55 -0.58
CA TRP A 105 -25.66 7.30 -1.27
C TRP A 105 -25.04 7.23 -2.68
N GLN A 106 -24.93 8.37 -3.39
CA GLN A 106 -24.24 8.45 -4.69
C GLN A 106 -22.73 8.32 -4.49
N ILE A 107 -22.17 8.95 -3.44
CA ILE A 107 -20.76 8.79 -3.08
C ILE A 107 -20.45 7.32 -2.83
N HIS A 108 -21.27 6.60 -2.05
CA HIS A 108 -21.09 5.16 -1.85
C HIS A 108 -21.15 4.36 -3.14
N ALA A 109 -22.13 4.64 -4.02
CA ALA A 109 -22.26 3.93 -5.29
C ALA A 109 -21.02 4.13 -6.18
N ILE A 110 -20.54 5.37 -6.29
CA ILE A 110 -19.37 5.73 -7.11
C ILE A 110 -18.09 5.12 -6.51
N LEU A 111 -17.82 5.37 -5.23
CA LEU A 111 -16.59 4.94 -4.57
C LEU A 111 -16.55 3.42 -4.36
N GLY A 112 -17.70 2.78 -4.08
CA GLY A 112 -17.79 1.32 -4.01
C GLY A 112 -17.49 0.67 -5.35
N THR A 113 -18.06 1.18 -6.44
CA THR A 113 -17.76 0.72 -7.80
C THR A 113 -16.28 0.92 -8.14
N ALA A 114 -15.75 2.11 -7.83
CA ALA A 114 -14.35 2.43 -8.05
C ALA A 114 -13.40 1.53 -7.23
N THR A 115 -13.81 1.09 -6.04
CA THR A 115 -13.05 0.16 -5.20
C THR A 115 -12.88 -1.19 -5.91
N ILE A 116 -13.98 -1.73 -6.45
CA ILE A 116 -13.94 -3.01 -7.18
C ILE A 116 -13.08 -2.90 -8.44
N ILE A 117 -13.19 -1.78 -9.17
CA ILE A 117 -12.35 -1.52 -10.35
C ILE A 117 -10.87 -1.41 -9.95
N ASN A 118 -10.55 -0.63 -8.92
CA ASN A 118 -9.18 -0.43 -8.42
C ASN A 118 -8.55 -1.77 -8.00
N TRP A 119 -9.29 -2.56 -7.20
CA TRP A 119 -8.86 -3.91 -6.83
C TRP A 119 -8.64 -4.77 -8.08
N ARG A 120 -9.60 -4.81 -9.01
CA ARG A 120 -9.53 -5.69 -10.18
C ARG A 120 -8.34 -5.37 -11.09
N ILE A 121 -8.02 -4.09 -11.28
CA ILE A 121 -6.92 -3.64 -12.13
C ILE A 121 -5.56 -3.88 -11.45
N PHE A 122 -5.43 -3.44 -10.19
CA PHE A 122 -4.13 -3.32 -9.52
C PHE A 122 -3.80 -4.47 -8.56
N ASP A 123 -4.74 -5.31 -8.17
CA ASP A 123 -4.47 -6.45 -7.30
C ASP A 123 -5.04 -7.74 -7.91
N GLY A 124 -6.37 -7.84 -7.99
CA GLY A 124 -7.09 -8.94 -8.63
C GLY A 124 -7.09 -10.24 -7.83
N THR A 125 -6.47 -10.29 -6.64
CA THR A 125 -6.41 -11.50 -5.80
C THR A 125 -7.55 -11.57 -4.80
N ARG A 126 -7.94 -12.78 -4.38
CA ARG A 126 -8.99 -12.99 -3.37
C ARG A 126 -8.59 -12.41 -2.02
N GLN A 127 -7.35 -12.63 -1.61
CA GLN A 127 -6.80 -12.10 -0.37
C GLN A 127 -6.72 -10.57 -0.38
N GLY A 128 -6.38 -9.96 -1.52
CA GLY A 128 -6.44 -8.51 -1.69
C GLY A 128 -7.85 -7.96 -1.49
N LEU A 129 -8.88 -8.65 -2.01
CA LEU A 129 -10.28 -8.27 -1.80
C LEU A 129 -10.71 -8.40 -0.33
N ILE A 130 -10.30 -9.48 0.33
CA ILE A 130 -10.57 -9.69 1.76
C ILE A 130 -9.90 -8.61 2.60
N LEU A 131 -8.63 -8.30 2.33
CA LEU A 131 -7.90 -7.24 3.02
C LEU A 131 -8.53 -5.86 2.73
N ALA A 132 -9.02 -5.61 1.51
CA ALA A 132 -9.78 -4.40 1.20
C ALA A 132 -11.04 -4.26 2.05
N ALA A 133 -11.80 -5.35 2.23
CA ALA A 133 -12.97 -5.36 3.09
C ALA A 133 -12.60 -5.18 4.58
N VAL A 134 -11.58 -5.88 5.06
CA VAL A 134 -11.10 -5.76 6.45
C VAL A 134 -10.60 -4.35 6.73
N CYS A 135 -9.80 -3.75 5.85
CA CYS A 135 -9.34 -2.36 6.00
C CYS A 135 -10.50 -1.37 5.87
N GLY A 136 -11.38 -1.56 4.89
CA GLY A 136 -12.51 -0.68 4.65
C GLY A 136 -13.49 -0.63 5.82
N LEU A 137 -13.60 -1.68 6.63
CA LEU A 137 -14.46 -1.68 7.81
C LEU A 137 -13.68 -1.42 9.11
N GLY A 138 -12.54 -2.10 9.27
CA GLY A 138 -11.76 -2.07 10.50
C GLY A 138 -11.07 -0.74 10.75
N ALA A 139 -10.55 -0.08 9.72
CA ALA A 139 -9.88 1.21 9.91
C ALA A 139 -10.87 2.34 10.28
N PRO A 140 -12.03 2.51 9.62
CA PRO A 140 -13.06 3.42 10.11
C PRO A 140 -13.58 3.09 11.50
N ALA A 141 -13.73 1.81 11.85
CA ALA A 141 -14.17 1.42 13.19
C ALA A 141 -13.13 1.81 14.26
N ALA A 142 -11.84 1.58 13.98
CA ALA A 142 -10.74 1.99 14.85
C ALA A 142 -10.65 3.51 14.97
N GLU A 143 -10.84 4.24 13.87
CA GLU A 143 -10.87 5.69 13.84
C GLU A 143 -12.06 6.25 14.64
N ALA A 144 -13.26 5.73 14.43
CA ALA A 144 -14.44 6.10 15.18
C ALA A 144 -14.23 5.90 16.69
N LEU A 145 -13.65 4.77 17.10
CA LEU A 145 -13.32 4.53 18.51
C LEU A 145 -12.25 5.52 19.02
N LEU A 146 -11.20 5.76 18.25
CA LEU A 146 -10.15 6.71 18.60
C LEU A 146 -10.73 8.10 18.86
N LEU A 147 -11.61 8.59 17.98
CA LEU A 147 -12.23 9.91 18.10
C LEU A 147 -13.17 10.06 19.30
N GLN A 148 -13.74 8.95 19.80
CA GLN A 148 -14.52 8.96 21.04
C GLN A 148 -13.64 9.05 22.30
N ILE A 149 -12.40 8.54 22.24
CA ILE A 149 -11.45 8.57 23.37
C ILE A 149 -10.64 9.86 23.36
N ALA A 150 -10.21 10.30 22.18
CA ALA A 150 -9.41 11.49 21.95
C ALA A 150 -9.96 12.21 20.70
N PRO A 151 -10.62 13.37 20.85
CA PRO A 151 -11.18 14.12 19.73
C PRO A 151 -10.06 14.85 18.96
N LEU A 152 -9.26 14.08 18.21
CA LEU A 152 -8.08 14.57 17.50
C LEU A 152 -8.46 15.40 16.26
N TRP A 153 -9.57 15.06 15.63
CA TRP A 153 -10.19 15.75 14.51
C TRP A 153 -11.69 15.48 14.48
N HIS A 154 -12.42 16.26 13.68
CA HIS A 154 -13.85 16.04 13.45
C HIS A 154 -14.22 16.16 11.96
N TYR A 155 -15.38 15.59 11.63
CA TYR A 155 -15.99 15.68 10.31
C TYR A 155 -17.14 16.70 10.31
N PRO A 156 -17.02 17.85 9.64
CA PRO A 156 -18.05 18.90 9.68
C PRO A 156 -19.41 18.48 9.11
N ARG A 157 -19.44 17.51 8.18
CA ARG A 157 -20.66 16.96 7.59
C ARG A 157 -20.77 15.45 7.84
N ALA A 158 -20.65 15.03 9.08
CA ALA A 158 -20.88 13.65 9.46
C ALA A 158 -22.34 13.20 9.20
N ASP A 159 -22.53 11.96 8.76
CA ASP A 159 -23.83 11.31 8.55
C ASP A 159 -24.07 10.10 9.46
N VAL A 160 -23.01 9.57 10.09
CA VAL A 160 -23.10 8.48 11.05
C VAL A 160 -22.96 9.05 12.45
N GLY A 161 -24.05 8.99 13.22
CA GLY A 161 -24.10 9.44 14.62
C GLY A 161 -23.75 10.92 14.83
N GLY A 162 -23.67 11.72 13.77
CA GLY A 162 -23.25 13.13 13.82
C GLY A 162 -21.75 13.36 14.04
N PHE A 163 -20.91 12.31 14.01
CA PHE A 163 -19.47 12.43 14.27
C PHE A 163 -18.57 11.77 13.22
N PHE A 164 -19.10 10.91 12.35
CA PHE A 164 -18.32 10.18 11.35
C PHE A 164 -18.94 10.24 9.95
N VAL A 165 -18.10 10.13 8.92
CA VAL A 165 -18.52 10.09 7.51
C VAL A 165 -18.50 8.66 6.99
N SER A 166 -19.66 8.10 6.66
CA SER A 166 -19.85 6.68 6.32
C SER A 166 -18.99 6.19 5.16
N TRP A 167 -18.82 6.98 4.11
CA TRP A 167 -18.13 6.56 2.87
C TRP A 167 -16.61 6.54 2.98
N VAL A 168 -16.02 7.00 4.10
CA VAL A 168 -14.58 6.89 4.38
C VAL A 168 -14.11 5.43 4.36
N CYS A 169 -15.02 4.47 4.57
CA CYS A 169 -14.74 3.04 4.38
C CYS A 169 -14.13 2.70 3.01
N TRP A 170 -14.61 3.33 1.94
CA TRP A 170 -14.08 3.11 0.60
C TRP A 170 -12.68 3.70 0.44
N CYS A 171 -12.40 4.83 1.10
CA CYS A 171 -11.08 5.44 1.10
C CYS A 171 -10.03 4.48 1.67
N TYR A 172 -10.32 3.84 2.81
CA TYR A 172 -9.42 2.82 3.37
C TYR A 172 -9.28 1.58 2.48
N ALA A 173 -10.35 1.16 1.80
CA ALA A 173 -10.28 0.07 0.84
C ALA A 173 -9.37 0.43 -0.37
N PHE A 174 -9.37 1.69 -0.82
CA PHE A 174 -8.51 2.16 -1.91
C PHE A 174 -7.02 2.01 -1.63
N TYR A 175 -6.59 2.10 -0.36
CA TYR A 175 -5.18 1.95 0.01
C TYR A 175 -4.65 0.55 -0.28
N THR A 176 -5.51 -0.47 -0.30
CA THR A 176 -5.06 -1.87 -0.27
C THR A 176 -4.25 -2.29 -1.49
N PRO A 177 -4.60 -1.98 -2.76
CA PRO A 177 -3.73 -2.35 -3.87
C PRO A 177 -2.38 -1.60 -3.82
N SER A 178 -2.37 -0.31 -3.48
CA SER A 178 -1.12 0.48 -3.48
C SER A 178 -0.16 0.04 -2.36
N VAL A 179 -0.67 -0.13 -1.14
CA VAL A 179 0.13 -0.61 -0.01
C VAL A 179 0.56 -2.07 -0.24
N GLY A 180 -0.34 -2.92 -0.73
CA GLY A 180 -0.05 -4.32 -1.04
C GLY A 180 1.02 -4.49 -2.12
N ASN A 181 0.93 -3.74 -3.23
CA ASN A 181 1.92 -3.81 -4.31
C ASN A 181 3.28 -3.23 -3.89
N THR A 182 3.29 -2.18 -3.06
CA THR A 182 4.53 -1.67 -2.46
C THR A 182 5.18 -2.71 -1.55
N ALA A 183 4.37 -3.44 -0.77
CA ALA A 183 4.87 -4.51 0.08
C ALA A 183 5.40 -5.70 -0.73
N ARG A 184 4.72 -6.08 -1.81
CA ARG A 184 5.19 -7.12 -2.74
C ARG A 184 6.51 -6.71 -3.41
N TYR A 185 6.64 -5.45 -3.84
CA TYR A 185 7.89 -4.91 -4.36
C TYR A 185 9.03 -5.03 -3.35
N ALA A 186 8.81 -4.55 -2.11
CA ALA A 186 9.80 -4.63 -1.05
C ALA A 186 10.18 -6.09 -0.72
N TRP A 187 9.19 -6.98 -0.69
CA TRP A 187 9.39 -8.42 -0.46
C TRP A 187 10.24 -9.05 -1.55
N ASN A 188 9.95 -8.78 -2.82
CA ASN A 188 10.73 -9.29 -3.95
C ASN A 188 12.16 -8.77 -3.91
N LEU A 189 12.34 -7.46 -3.68
CA LEU A 189 13.66 -6.83 -3.56
C LEU A 189 14.51 -7.49 -2.46
N MET A 190 13.92 -7.73 -1.27
CA MET A 190 14.62 -8.41 -0.18
C MET A 190 15.06 -9.82 -0.59
N ARG A 191 14.18 -10.60 -1.25
CA ARG A 191 14.50 -11.95 -1.70
C ARG A 191 15.60 -11.97 -2.76
N ASP A 192 15.62 -11.00 -3.66
CA ASP A 192 16.64 -10.91 -4.70
C ASP A 192 18.00 -10.52 -4.12
N ILE A 193 18.03 -9.61 -3.14
CA ILE A 193 19.25 -9.29 -2.36
C ILE A 193 19.76 -10.53 -1.62
N GLU A 194 18.88 -11.27 -0.94
CA GLU A 194 19.24 -12.49 -0.22
C GLU A 194 19.85 -13.55 -1.14
N LYS A 195 19.24 -13.78 -2.32
CA LYS A 195 19.77 -14.69 -3.34
C LYS A 195 21.15 -14.26 -3.81
N ALA A 196 21.33 -12.99 -4.18
CA ALA A 196 22.61 -12.46 -4.62
C ALA A 196 23.70 -12.62 -3.54
N GLN A 197 23.36 -12.38 -2.27
CA GLN A 197 24.28 -12.60 -1.15
C GLN A 197 24.61 -14.08 -0.92
N GLN A 198 23.66 -14.99 -1.14
CA GLN A 198 23.91 -16.44 -1.05
C GLN A 198 24.84 -16.91 -2.18
N GLU A 199 24.60 -16.46 -3.41
CA GLU A 199 25.43 -16.78 -4.56
C GLU A 199 26.86 -16.25 -4.39
N TYR A 200 27.01 -14.99 -3.96
CA TYR A 200 28.32 -14.41 -3.64
C TYR A 200 29.07 -15.22 -2.57
N ARG A 201 28.39 -15.60 -1.48
CA ARG A 201 28.98 -16.43 -0.42
C ARG A 201 29.41 -17.81 -0.92
N ARG A 202 28.61 -18.45 -1.77
CA ARG A 202 28.95 -19.74 -2.38
C ARG A 202 30.16 -19.62 -3.31
N GLY A 203 30.21 -18.60 -4.16
CA GLY A 203 31.36 -18.35 -5.03
C GLY A 203 32.65 -18.09 -4.25
N MET A 204 32.59 -17.31 -3.18
CA MET A 204 33.73 -17.07 -2.29
C MET A 204 34.22 -18.36 -1.61
N ALA A 205 33.30 -19.20 -1.12
CA ALA A 205 33.66 -20.48 -0.50
C ALA A 205 34.35 -21.43 -1.49
N GLN A 206 33.82 -21.53 -2.72
CA GLN A 206 34.40 -22.34 -3.78
C GLN A 206 35.80 -21.84 -4.17
N ALA A 207 36.00 -20.53 -4.30
CA ALA A 207 37.30 -19.95 -4.60
C ALA A 207 38.35 -20.25 -3.51
N LEU A 208 37.95 -20.14 -2.23
CA LEU A 208 38.81 -20.50 -1.10
C LEU A 208 39.17 -21.99 -1.10
N GLU A 209 38.22 -22.86 -1.44
CA GLU A 209 38.45 -24.30 -1.54
C GLU A 209 39.40 -24.65 -2.70
N GLN A 210 39.20 -24.05 -3.88
CA GLN A 210 40.11 -24.20 -5.03
C GLN A 210 41.53 -23.74 -4.68
N GLN A 211 41.67 -22.61 -3.97
CA GLN A 211 42.96 -22.12 -3.49
C GLN A 211 43.62 -23.11 -2.51
N ARG A 212 42.84 -23.67 -1.57
CA ARG A 212 43.34 -24.72 -0.64
C ARG A 212 43.81 -25.97 -1.38
N LEU A 213 43.14 -26.34 -2.47
CA LEU A 213 43.47 -27.51 -3.28
C LEU A 213 44.59 -27.25 -4.30
N GLY A 214 45.17 -26.04 -4.34
CA GLY A 214 46.22 -25.68 -5.31
C GLY A 214 45.74 -25.66 -6.76
N GLN A 215 44.43 -25.58 -6.98
CA GLN A 215 43.84 -25.55 -8.32
C GLN A 215 43.87 -24.11 -8.85
N PRO A 216 44.18 -23.91 -10.15
CA PRO A 216 44.09 -22.58 -10.76
C PRO A 216 42.64 -22.08 -10.70
N PRO A 217 42.40 -20.77 -10.56
CA PRO A 217 41.06 -20.21 -10.51
C PRO A 217 40.29 -20.60 -11.78
N GLN A 218 39.15 -21.27 -11.62
CA GLN A 218 38.26 -21.47 -12.77
C GLN A 218 37.62 -20.12 -13.15
N PRO A 219 37.50 -19.79 -14.45
CA PRO A 219 36.80 -18.59 -14.88
C PRO A 219 35.37 -18.62 -14.34
N GLN A 220 34.95 -17.55 -13.64
CA GLN A 220 33.55 -17.38 -13.27
C GLN A 220 32.73 -17.40 -14.56
N GLN A 221 31.94 -18.45 -14.77
CA GLN A 221 30.90 -18.42 -15.79
C GLN A 221 29.94 -17.30 -15.39
N PRO A 222 29.69 -16.31 -16.27
CA PRO A 222 28.69 -15.30 -15.97
C PRO A 222 27.36 -15.99 -15.67
N PRO A 223 26.55 -15.44 -14.74
CA PRO A 223 25.25 -16.01 -14.43
C PRO A 223 24.50 -16.21 -15.74
N ALA A 224 24.06 -17.45 -15.98
CA ALA A 224 23.35 -17.80 -17.20
C ALA A 224 22.18 -16.81 -17.34
N GLN A 225 22.26 -15.92 -18.32
CA GLN A 225 21.10 -15.16 -18.75
C GLN A 225 20.08 -16.23 -19.15
N GLN A 226 19.03 -16.40 -18.34
CA GLN A 226 17.89 -17.20 -18.74
C GLN A 226 17.33 -16.56 -20.00
N GLU A 227 17.68 -17.11 -21.16
CA GLU A 227 17.05 -16.80 -22.42
C GLU A 227 15.55 -17.05 -22.24
N ASP A 228 14.80 -15.96 -22.19
CA ASP A 228 13.34 -15.97 -22.22
C ASP A 228 12.93 -16.49 -23.60
N LYS A 229 12.75 -17.82 -23.70
CA LYS A 229 12.25 -18.45 -24.91
C LYS A 229 10.80 -18.03 -25.10
N PRO A 230 10.43 -17.37 -26.21
CA PRO A 230 9.05 -17.06 -26.47
C PRO A 230 8.26 -18.36 -26.63
N GLN A 231 7.31 -18.59 -25.74
CA GLN A 231 6.31 -19.66 -25.90
C GLN A 231 5.44 -19.27 -27.10
N ARG A 232 5.57 -20.07 -28.17
CA ARG A 232 4.68 -20.04 -29.34
C ARG A 232 3.32 -20.62 -29.01
#